data_AF-A0A5S3SF32-F1
#
_entry.id   AF-A0A5S3SF32-F1
#
_cell.length_a   1.000
_cell.length_b   1.000
_cell.length_c   1.000
_cell.angle_alpha   90.00
_cell.angle_beta   90.00
_cell.angle_gamma   90.00
#
_symmetry.space_group_name_H-M   'P 1'
#
loop_
_entity.id
_entity.type
_entity.pdbx_description
1 polymer ?
#
loop_
_entity_poly.entity_id
_entity_poly.type
_entity_poly.pdbx_seq_one_letter_code
_entity_poly.pdbx_strand_id
1 'polypeptide(L)'
;MYYFDEVIEEEINGRFYLSLKNSEVSEIYYPDKPRISKLNSGFEGCKLKILSSPEVYCYQGVLNTKEEMDELSNNIMEIIQSADFKNNSILFPPI
;
A
#
# COMPACT_ATOMS: atom_id res chain seq x y z
N MET A 1 -11.37 10.53 2.50
CA MET A 1 -10.26 9.90 3.25
C MET A 1 -10.67 8.47 3.45
N TYR A 2 -9.86 7.54 2.98
CA TYR A 2 -10.15 6.11 3.00
C TYR A 2 -9.27 5.43 4.02
N TYR A 3 -9.60 4.19 4.36
CA TYR A 3 -8.95 3.48 5.45
C TYR A 3 -8.66 2.04 5.08
N PHE A 4 -7.53 1.51 5.51
CA PHE A 4 -7.15 0.12 5.26
C PHE A 4 -6.44 -0.49 6.47
N ASP A 5 -6.51 -1.80 6.59
CA ASP A 5 -5.85 -2.59 7.63
C ASP A 5 -5.04 -3.76 7.06
N GLU A 6 -5.31 -4.15 5.81
CA GLU A 6 -4.59 -5.17 5.08
C GLU A 6 -4.08 -4.62 3.73
N VAL A 7 -2.90 -5.12 3.32
CA VAL A 7 -2.28 -4.78 2.04
C VAL A 7 -1.83 -6.06 1.36
N ILE A 8 -2.25 -6.26 0.11
CA ILE A 8 -1.84 -7.40 -0.71
C ILE A 8 -1.49 -6.97 -2.13
N GLU A 9 -0.77 -7.82 -2.84
CA GLU A 9 -0.66 -7.74 -4.29
C GLU A 9 -1.82 -8.51 -4.93
N GLU A 10 -2.49 -7.92 -5.92
CA GLU A 10 -3.62 -8.53 -6.60
C GLU A 10 -3.48 -8.44 -8.13
N GLU A 11 -3.81 -9.53 -8.82
CA GLU A 11 -3.80 -9.59 -10.28
C GLU A 11 -5.22 -9.35 -10.84
N ILE A 12 -5.36 -8.33 -11.69
CA ILE A 12 -6.62 -7.97 -12.34
C ILE A 12 -6.36 -7.79 -13.83
N ASN A 13 -7.02 -8.62 -14.65
CA ASN A 13 -6.89 -8.61 -16.11
C ASN A 13 -5.43 -8.70 -16.61
N GLY A 14 -4.61 -9.56 -15.97
CA GLY A 14 -3.20 -9.76 -16.33
C GLY A 14 -2.26 -8.63 -15.90
N ARG A 15 -2.72 -7.72 -15.02
CA ARG A 15 -1.91 -6.66 -14.43
C ARG A 15 -1.92 -6.80 -12.91
N PHE A 16 -0.79 -6.51 -12.29
CA PHE A 16 -0.59 -6.59 -10.85
C PHE A 16 -0.74 -5.20 -10.22
N TYR A 17 -1.41 -5.14 -9.08
CA TYR A 17 -1.69 -3.89 -8.38
C TYR A 17 -1.45 -4.05 -6.87
N LEU A 18 -1.12 -2.93 -6.23
CA LEU A 18 -1.28 -2.79 -4.80
C LEU A 18 -2.78 -2.74 -4.48
N SER A 19 -3.26 -3.65 -3.65
CA SER A 19 -4.64 -3.73 -3.19
C SER A 19 -4.68 -3.43 -1.69
N LEU A 20 -5.39 -2.36 -1.34
CA LEU A 20 -5.60 -1.92 0.05
C LEU A 20 -6.98 -2.37 0.49
N LYS A 21 -7.07 -3.17 1.54
CA LYS A 21 -8.34 -3.70 2.02
C LYS A 21 -8.72 -3.09 3.36
N ASN A 22 -9.99 -2.73 3.45
CA ASN A 22 -10.66 -2.46 4.71
C ASN A 22 -11.48 -3.71 5.09
N SER A 23 -10.98 -4.49 6.04
CA SER A 23 -11.62 -5.73 6.49
C SER A 23 -12.91 -5.47 7.25
N GLU A 24 -13.08 -4.29 7.87
CA GLU A 24 -14.29 -3.95 8.62
C GLU A 24 -15.50 -3.74 7.70
N VAL A 25 -15.29 -3.06 6.56
CA VAL A 25 -16.37 -2.74 5.60
C VAL A 25 -16.28 -3.53 4.29
N SER A 26 -15.33 -4.45 4.18
CA SER A 26 -15.07 -5.23 2.96
C SER A 26 -14.84 -4.37 1.71
N GLU A 27 -14.22 -3.19 1.88
CA GLU A 27 -13.84 -2.31 0.77
C GLU A 27 -12.43 -2.63 0.30
N ILE A 28 -12.21 -2.51 -1.01
CA ILE A 28 -10.91 -2.73 -1.65
C ILE A 28 -10.59 -1.50 -2.50
N TYR A 29 -9.38 -0.98 -2.36
CA TYR A 29 -8.90 0.19 -3.09
C TYR A 29 -7.61 -0.12 -3.86
N TYR A 30 -7.50 0.48 -5.04
CA TYR A 30 -6.36 0.31 -5.95
C TYR A 30 -5.72 1.68 -6.21
N PRO A 31 -4.83 2.15 -5.32
CA PRO A 31 -4.21 3.48 -5.47
C PRO A 31 -3.37 3.57 -6.76
N ASP A 32 -3.59 4.63 -7.55
CA ASP A 32 -2.71 4.97 -8.68
C ASP A 32 -1.45 5.69 -8.19
N LYS A 33 -0.27 5.20 -8.59
CA LYS A 33 1.05 5.79 -8.22
C LYS A 33 1.17 6.10 -6.71
N PRO A 34 0.98 5.09 -5.84
CA PRO A 34 0.99 5.27 -4.39
C PRO A 34 2.33 5.82 -3.89
N ARG A 35 2.27 6.72 -2.90
CA ARG A 35 3.43 7.19 -2.13
C ARG A 35 3.18 6.98 -0.65
N ILE A 36 4.16 6.43 0.04
CA ILE A 36 4.05 6.19 1.49
C ILE A 36 4.43 7.46 2.25
N SER A 37 3.58 7.84 3.20
CA SER A 37 3.83 8.90 4.16
C SER A 37 3.79 8.33 5.57
N LYS A 38 4.90 8.49 6.29
CA LYS A 38 5.07 8.04 7.67
C LYS A 38 5.07 9.25 8.59
N LEU A 39 4.26 9.22 9.64
CA LEU A 39 4.23 10.26 10.66
C LEU A 39 4.43 9.61 12.02
N ASN A 40 5.52 9.96 12.70
CA ASN A 40 5.73 9.61 14.09
C ASN A 40 5.59 10.88 14.92
N SER A 41 4.46 11.00 15.63
CA SER A 41 4.23 12.09 16.56
C SER A 41 4.26 11.53 17.98
N GLY A 42 5.18 12.02 18.81
CA GLY A 42 5.33 11.53 20.19
C GLY A 42 4.05 11.60 21.05
N PHE A 43 3.04 12.36 20.62
CA PHE A 43 1.71 12.42 21.26
C PHE A 43 0.63 11.59 20.55
N GLU A 44 0.73 11.38 19.23
CA GLU A 44 -0.32 10.70 18.44
C GLU A 44 0.06 9.29 17.97
N GLY A 45 1.25 8.81 18.33
CA GLY A 45 1.78 7.51 17.91
C GLY A 45 2.37 7.49 16.50
N CYS A 46 2.63 6.27 16.01
CA CYS A 46 3.08 6.04 14.64
C CYS A 46 1.87 5.90 13.72
N LYS A 47 1.85 6.66 12.63
CA LYS A 47 0.77 6.66 11.63
C LYS A 47 1.38 6.43 10.25
N LEU A 48 0.79 5.52 9.49
CA LEU A 48 1.14 5.26 8.09
C LEU A 48 -0.01 5.65 7.17
N LYS A 49 0.31 6.36 6.09
CA LYS A 49 -0.63 6.76 5.04
C LYS A 49 -0.09 6.43 3.67
N ILE A 50 -0.98 6.12 2.74
CA ILE A 50 -0.70 6.00 1.32
C ILE A 50 -1.38 7.17 0.62
N LEU A 51 -0.59 7.94 -0.12
CA LEU A 51 -1.04 9.10 -0.89
C LEU A 51 -1.12 8.72 -2.37
N SER A 52 -2.27 8.94 -2.99
CA SER A 52 -2.51 8.69 -4.41
C SER A 52 -3.49 9.75 -4.90
N SER A 53 -2.97 10.85 -5.43
CA SER A 53 -3.76 12.07 -5.67
C SER A 53 -5.00 11.81 -6.54
N PRO A 54 -6.22 12.27 -6.13
CA PRO A 54 -6.52 13.14 -4.99
C PRO A 54 -6.77 12.40 -3.66
N GLU A 55 -6.63 11.09 -3.64
CA GLU A 55 -7.01 10.19 -2.58
C GLU A 55 -5.89 9.98 -1.54
N VAL A 56 -6.33 9.75 -0.30
CA VAL A 56 -5.46 9.47 0.84
C VAL A 56 -6.05 8.28 1.60
N TYR A 57 -5.26 7.23 1.75
CA TYR A 57 -5.59 6.01 2.46
C TYR A 57 -4.81 5.94 3.76
N CYS A 58 -5.49 5.68 4.86
CA CYS A 58 -4.90 5.70 6.19
C CYS A 58 -4.94 4.31 6.82
N TYR A 59 -3.80 3.89 7.36
CA TYR A 59 -3.73 2.64 8.09
C TYR A 59 -4.55 2.77 9.38
N GLN A 60 -5.47 1.82 9.61
CA GLN A 60 -6.32 1.77 10.81
C GLN A 60 -5.76 0.89 11.92
N GLY A 61 -4.78 0.03 11.61
CA GLY A 61 -4.12 -0.78 12.63
C GLY A 61 -3.29 0.07 13.59
N VAL A 62 -2.97 -0.52 14.74
CA VAL A 62 -2.15 0.13 15.77
C VAL A 62 -0.67 -0.13 15.45
N LEU A 63 0.09 0.94 15.21
CA LEU A 63 1.55 0.91 15.12
C LEU A 63 2.12 1.49 16.40
N ASN A 64 2.63 0.64 17.28
CA ASN A 64 3.20 0.98 18.57
C ASN A 64 4.64 1.47 18.45
N THR A 65 5.39 0.91 17.50
CA THR A 65 6.81 1.23 17.30
C THR A 65 7.09 1.80 15.92
N LYS A 66 8.20 2.54 15.83
CA LYS A 66 8.74 2.98 14.54
C LYS A 66 9.14 1.79 13.67
N GLU A 67 9.63 0.71 14.28
CA GLU A 67 10.04 -0.51 13.59
C GLU A 67 8.84 -1.18 12.91
N GLU A 68 7.70 -1.32 13.59
CA GLU A 68 6.45 -1.83 13.00
C GLU A 68 5.99 -0.97 11.81
N MET A 69 6.08 0.35 11.94
CA MET A 69 5.74 1.28 10.86
C MET A 69 6.69 1.17 9.67
N ASP A 70 7.99 1.00 9.92
CA ASP A 70 9.01 0.85 8.89
C ASP A 70 8.88 -0.52 8.18
N GLU A 71 8.58 -1.60 8.92
CA GLU A 71 8.32 -2.93 8.37
C GLU A 71 7.10 -2.94 7.45
N LEU A 72 5.96 -2.40 7.91
CA LEU A 72 4.76 -2.27 7.08
C LEU A 72 5.03 -1.41 5.84
N SER A 73 5.74 -0.29 6.01
CA SER A 73 6.14 0.56 4.89
C SER A 73 7.02 -0.16 3.88
N ASN A 74 7.95 -1.01 4.33
CA ASN A 74 8.81 -1.77 3.43
C ASN A 74 8.02 -2.83 2.66
N ASN A 75 7.13 -3.57 3.33
CA ASN A 75 6.24 -4.53 2.69
C ASN A 75 5.38 -3.87 1.59
N ILE A 76 4.76 -2.72 1.88
CA ILE A 76 4.00 -1.95 0.88
C ILE A 76 4.89 -1.57 -0.32
N MET A 77 6.13 -1.11 -0.08
CA MET A 77 7.07 -0.77 -1.15
C MET A 77 7.47 -1.98 -2.00
N GLU A 78 7.70 -3.13 -1.36
CA GLU A 78 8.02 -4.38 -2.06
C GLU A 78 6.88 -4.81 -2.97
N ILE A 79 5.62 -4.69 -2.52
CA ILE A 79 4.44 -4.96 -3.36
C ILE A 79 4.38 -4.00 -4.55
N ILE A 80 4.58 -2.69 -4.31
CA ILE A 80 4.60 -1.70 -5.40
C ILE A 80 5.67 -2.03 -6.44
N GLN A 81 6.88 -2.36 -5.99
CA GLN A 81 7.99 -2.71 -6.88
C GLN A 81 7.73 -4.03 -7.62
N SER A 82 7.20 -5.03 -6.95
CA SER A 82 6.82 -6.32 -7.54
C SER A 82 5.75 -6.13 -8.62
N ALA A 83 4.70 -5.36 -8.32
CA ALA A 83 3.63 -5.06 -9.26
C ALA A 83 4.14 -4.31 -10.50
N ASP A 84 4.98 -3.28 -10.31
CA ASP A 84 5.60 -2.53 -11.40
C ASP A 84 6.51 -3.43 -12.27
N PHE A 85 7.36 -4.24 -11.62
CA PHE A 85 8.21 -5.19 -12.33
C PHE A 85 7.39 -6.16 -13.16
N LYS A 86 6.37 -6.82 -12.59
CA LYS A 86 5.52 -7.78 -13.32
C LYS A 86 4.81 -7.10 -14.50
N ASN A 87 4.22 -5.93 -14.28
CA ASN A 87 3.52 -5.20 -15.34
C ASN A 87 4.44 -4.77 -16.50
N ASN A 88 5.69 -4.40 -16.20
CA ASN A 88 6.65 -3.95 -17.21
C ASN A 88 7.45 -5.09 -17.84
N SER A 89 7.69 -6.19 -17.12
CA SER A 89 8.39 -7.38 -17.63
C SER A 89 7.51 -8.26 -18.52
N ILE A 90 6.19 -8.27 -18.32
CA ILE A 90 5.25 -9.00 -19.20
C ILE A 90 5.15 -8.37 -20.60
N LEU A 91 5.59 -7.11 -20.77
CA LEU A 91 5.57 -6.42 -22.07
C LEU A 91 6.73 -6.80 -23.01
N PHE A 92 7.69 -7.60 -22.55
CA PHE A 92 8.76 -8.13 -23.40
C PHE A 92 8.59 -9.65 -23.55
N PRO A 93 8.07 -10.15 -24.70
CA PRO A 93 8.24 -11.56 -24.99
C PRO A 93 9.74 -11.87 -25.09
N PRO A 94 10.20 -13.06 -24.68
CA PRO A 94 11.58 -13.48 -24.92
C PRO A 94 11.84 -13.46 -26.43
N ILE A 95 12.99 -12.87 -26.80
CA ILE A 95 13.51 -12.81 -28.18
C ILE A 95 13.87 -14.21 -28.66
#